data_AF-A0AA43XMK6-F1
#
_entry.id   AF-A0AA43XMK6-F1
#
_cell.length_a   1.000
_cell.length_b   1.000
_cell.length_c   1.000
_cell.angle_alpha   90.00
_cell.angle_beta   90.00
_cell.angle_gamma   90.00
#
_symmetry.space_group_name_H-M   'P 1'
#
loop_
_entity.id
_entity.type
_entity.pdbx_description
1 polymer ?
#
loop_
_entity_poly.entity_id
_entity_poly.type
_entity_poly.pdbx_seq_one_letter_code
_entity_poly.pdbx_strand_id
1 'polypeptide(L)'
;MSCSTCQKGCESKETLCPLCGGITHKVVAEEVYKMVKDQLRSYLHGDRFHLCDTEECEVVFHSEDLEEIILIQDINTKNLHPEKVNSTVEEFSKE
;
A
#
# COMPACT_ATOMS: atom_id res chain seq x y z
N MET A 1 -15.21 1.61 39.32
CA MET A 1 -15.59 2.68 38.38
C MET A 1 -15.22 2.20 36.99
N SER A 2 -16.25 1.86 36.21
CA SER A 2 -16.15 1.20 34.91
C SER A 2 -15.95 2.24 33.81
N CYS A 3 -15.00 1.99 32.90
CA CYS A 3 -14.77 2.86 31.75
C CYS A 3 -15.77 2.49 30.63
N SER A 4 -16.99 2.99 30.78
CA SER A 4 -18.02 2.97 29.74
C SER A 4 -17.78 4.13 28.78
N THR A 5 -17.97 3.90 27.46
CA THR A 5 -17.85 4.89 26.36
C THR A 5 -16.46 4.98 25.71
N CYS A 6 -16.03 3.90 25.04
CA CYS A 6 -15.19 4.04 23.84
C CYS A 6 -16.11 3.90 22.61
N GLN A 7 -16.70 5.01 22.16
CA GLN A 7 -17.08 5.18 20.74
C GLN A 7 -15.79 5.40 19.94
N LYS A 8 -14.80 4.51 20.09
CA LYS A 8 -13.60 4.54 19.29
C LYS A 8 -14.00 4.06 17.92
N GLY A 9 -14.25 5.01 17.03
CA GLY A 9 -14.09 4.76 15.61
C GLY A 9 -12.80 3.98 15.44
N CYS A 10 -12.90 2.85 14.75
CA CYS A 10 -11.73 2.19 14.18
C CYS A 10 -11.12 3.20 13.20
N GLU A 11 -10.33 4.13 13.72
CA GLU A 11 -9.45 4.97 12.93
C GLU A 11 -8.49 3.98 12.27
N SER A 12 -8.80 3.59 11.04
CA SER A 12 -7.85 2.99 10.12
C SER A 12 -6.65 3.93 10.14
N LYS A 13 -5.59 3.57 10.87
CA LYS A 13 -4.37 4.39 10.93
C LYS A 13 -3.91 4.59 9.49
N GLU A 14 -4.14 5.79 8.98
CA GLU A 14 -3.68 6.18 7.66
C GLU A 14 -2.15 6.07 7.68
N THR A 15 -1.63 5.19 6.84
CA THR A 15 -0.19 5.03 6.70
C THR A 15 0.26 6.02 5.64
N LEU A 16 1.31 6.78 5.94
CA LEU A 16 1.86 7.77 5.03
C LEU A 16 3.11 7.22 4.35
N CYS A 17 3.34 7.67 3.12
CA CYS A 17 4.53 7.32 2.38
C CYS A 17 5.77 7.85 3.14
N PRO A 18 6.80 7.03 3.36
CA PRO A 18 8.00 7.45 4.08
C PRO A 18 8.81 8.53 3.35
N LEU A 19 8.59 8.71 2.03
CA LEU A 19 9.34 9.65 1.22
C LEU A 19 8.60 10.99 1.01
N CYS A 20 7.38 10.95 0.47
CA CYS A 20 6.61 12.16 0.15
C CYS A 20 5.60 12.57 1.23
N GLY A 21 5.32 11.71 2.21
CA GLY A 21 4.24 11.93 3.20
C GLY A 21 2.83 11.83 2.63
N GLY A 22 2.67 11.40 1.38
CA GLY A 22 1.37 11.18 0.74
C GLY A 22 0.59 10.01 1.34
N ILE A 23 -0.71 9.98 1.09
CA ILE A 23 -1.60 8.91 1.54
C ILE A 23 -1.21 7.60 0.85
N THR A 24 -1.28 6.49 1.60
CA THR A 24 -1.01 5.16 1.08
C THR A 24 -2.16 4.21 1.32
N HIS A 25 -2.25 3.18 0.47
CA HIS A 25 -3.30 2.18 0.52
C HIS A 25 -2.70 0.79 0.71
N LYS A 26 -3.30 -0.01 1.58
CA LYS A 26 -2.86 -1.39 1.81
C LYS A 26 -3.04 -2.22 0.55
N VAL A 27 -2.00 -2.96 0.19
CA VAL A 27 -2.00 -3.87 -0.93
C VAL A 27 -1.39 -5.21 -0.51
N VAL A 28 -1.97 -6.29 -1.04
CA VAL A 28 -1.46 -7.65 -0.80
C VAL A 28 -0.18 -7.89 -1.59
N ALA A 29 0.76 -8.64 -1.02
CA ALA A 29 2.06 -8.90 -1.65
C ALA A 29 1.93 -9.50 -3.06
N GLU A 30 0.90 -10.31 -3.33
CA GLU A 30 0.64 -10.88 -4.67
C GLU A 30 0.50 -9.83 -5.78
N GLU A 31 -0.13 -8.70 -5.52
CA GLU A 31 -0.25 -7.61 -6.50
C GLU A 31 1.09 -6.90 -6.68
N VAL A 32 1.84 -6.70 -5.60
CA VAL A 32 3.20 -6.14 -5.65
C VAL A 32 4.12 -7.02 -6.48
N TYR A 33 4.10 -8.34 -6.25
CA TYR A 33 4.90 -9.30 -7.03
C TYR A 33 4.61 -9.20 -8.53
N LYS A 34 3.35 -9.04 -8.95
CA LYS A 34 2.99 -8.89 -10.37
C LYS A 34 3.57 -7.62 -11.00
N MET A 35 3.71 -6.55 -10.22
CA MET A 35 4.20 -5.26 -10.70
C MET A 35 5.71 -5.13 -10.64
N VAL A 36 6.38 -5.75 -9.67
CA VAL A 36 7.83 -5.69 -9.50
C VAL A 36 8.56 -6.50 -10.57
N LYS A 37 9.74 -6.03 -10.99
CA LYS A 37 10.63 -6.74 -11.91
C LYS A 37 10.97 -8.13 -11.38
N ASP A 38 10.98 -9.14 -12.26
CA ASP A 38 11.20 -10.54 -11.86
C ASP A 38 12.47 -10.74 -11.03
N GLN A 39 13.54 -10.03 -11.37
CA GLN A 39 14.84 -10.08 -10.68
C GLN A 39 14.78 -9.57 -9.23
N LEU A 40 13.79 -8.74 -8.88
CA LEU A 40 13.63 -8.16 -7.55
C LEU A 40 12.66 -8.96 -6.68
N ARG A 41 11.81 -9.81 -7.27
CA ARG A 41 10.81 -10.61 -6.54
C ARG A 41 11.41 -11.51 -5.47
N SER A 42 12.60 -12.06 -5.70
CA SER A 42 13.29 -12.94 -4.74
C SER A 42 13.82 -12.20 -3.51
N TYR A 43 13.90 -10.87 -3.56
CA TYR A 43 14.36 -10.02 -2.47
C TYR A 43 13.20 -9.44 -1.66
N LEU A 44 11.96 -9.70 -2.11
CA LEU A 44 10.79 -9.29 -1.39
C LEU A 44 10.40 -10.38 -0.37
N HIS A 45 10.23 -9.98 0.87
CA HIS A 45 9.97 -10.85 2.01
C HIS A 45 8.72 -10.44 2.80
N GLY A 46 8.18 -9.26 2.55
CA GLY A 46 7.00 -8.74 3.21
C GLY A 46 5.71 -9.40 2.73
N ASP A 47 4.78 -9.59 3.67
CA ASP A 47 3.42 -10.05 3.38
C ASP A 47 2.44 -8.89 3.18
N ARG A 48 2.82 -7.70 3.65
CA ARG A 48 1.96 -6.50 3.70
C ARG A 48 2.71 -5.30 3.18
N PHE A 49 2.17 -4.73 2.11
CA PHE A 49 2.71 -3.53 1.51
C PHE A 49 1.66 -2.42 1.49
N HIS A 50 2.16 -1.20 1.31
CA HIS A 50 1.36 -0.01 1.08
C HIS A 50 1.75 0.59 -0.26
N LEU A 51 0.76 0.90 -1.10
CA LEU A 51 0.90 1.62 -2.36
C LEU A 51 0.86 3.11 -2.08
N CYS A 52 1.83 3.86 -2.59
CA CYS A 52 1.79 5.31 -2.64
C CYS A 52 1.17 5.77 -3.97
N ASP A 53 0.12 6.59 -3.89
CA ASP A 53 -0.61 7.11 -5.06
C ASP A 53 -0.21 8.56 -5.41
N THR A 54 0.94 9.01 -4.91
CA THR A 54 1.43 10.37 -5.19
C THR A 54 2.20 10.37 -6.51
N GLU A 55 1.68 11.06 -7.52
CA GLU A 55 2.25 11.09 -8.88
C GLU A 55 3.71 11.56 -8.94
N GLU A 56 4.10 12.49 -8.06
CA GLU A 56 5.46 13.05 -7.98
C GLU A 56 6.39 12.26 -7.04
N CYS A 57 5.97 11.09 -6.54
CA CYS A 57 6.76 10.27 -5.63
C CYS A 57 7.51 9.14 -6.38
N GLU A 58 8.77 8.93 -6.02
CA GLU A 58 9.54 7.80 -6.55
C GLU A 58 9.17 6.46 -5.90
N VAL A 59 8.62 6.48 -4.68
CA VAL A 59 8.17 5.27 -3.98
C VAL A 59 6.82 4.86 -4.54
N VAL A 60 6.73 3.61 -4.99
CA VAL A 60 5.46 3.00 -5.41
C VAL A 60 4.94 2.11 -4.30
N PHE A 61 5.78 1.24 -3.73
CA PHE A 61 5.38 0.39 -2.61
C PHE A 61 6.37 0.48 -1.46
N HIS A 62 5.89 0.25 -0.24
CA HIS A 62 6.75 0.01 0.91
C HIS A 62 6.11 -0.99 1.88
N SER A 63 6.92 -1.76 2.60
CA SER A 63 6.45 -2.64 3.67
C SER A 63 5.90 -1.84 4.86
N GLU A 64 5.17 -2.50 5.76
CA GLU A 64 4.66 -1.90 7.00
C GLU A 64 5.79 -1.47 7.95
N ASP A 65 6.87 -2.25 7.98
CA ASP A 65 8.10 -2.08 8.76
C ASP A 65 9.16 -1.19 8.07
N LEU A 66 8.93 -0.80 6.80
CA LEU A 66 9.85 -0.02 5.96
C LEU A 66 11.19 -0.70 5.66
N GLU A 67 11.33 -2.02 5.87
CA GLU A 67 12.51 -2.77 5.45
C GLU A 67 12.59 -2.91 3.93
N GLU A 68 11.44 -2.85 3.25
CA GLU A 68 11.35 -2.95 1.79
C GLU A 68 10.70 -1.69 1.23
N ILE A 69 11.42 -1.02 0.34
CA ILE A 69 10.93 0.15 -0.39
C ILE A 69 11.15 -0.12 -1.87
N ILE A 70 10.07 -0.08 -2.64
CA ILE A 70 10.04 -0.37 -4.07
C ILE A 70 9.79 0.93 -4.79
N LEU A 71 10.73 1.29 -5.66
CA LEU A 71 10.67 2.54 -6.42
C LEU A 71 10.00 2.33 -7.78
N ILE A 72 9.65 3.43 -8.44
CA ILE A 72 9.13 3.44 -9.81
C ILE A 72 10.08 2.77 -10.81
N GLN A 73 11.38 2.79 -10.52
CA GLN A 73 12.41 2.15 -11.33
C GLN A 73 12.44 0.62 -11.14
N ASP A 74 11.86 0.09 -10.07
CA ASP A 74 11.89 -1.32 -9.69
C ASP A 74 10.68 -2.10 -10.22
N ILE A 75 9.68 -1.40 -10.75
CA ILE A 75 8.46 -1.96 -11.30
C ILE A 75 8.49 -2.03 -12.83
N ASN A 76 7.71 -2.95 -13.36
CA ASN A 76 7.39 -3.04 -14.78
C ASN A 76 6.29 -2.02 -15.09
N THR A 77 6.67 -0.80 -15.49
CA THR A 77 5.72 0.28 -15.85
C THR A 77 4.77 -0.09 -16.98
N LYS A 78 5.07 -1.13 -17.78
CA LYS A 78 4.15 -1.71 -18.76
C LYS A 78 2.89 -2.34 -18.15
N ASN A 79 2.93 -2.70 -16.87
CA ASN A 79 1.82 -3.30 -16.14
C ASN A 79 0.99 -2.26 -15.36
N LEU A 80 1.45 -1.00 -15.29
CA LEU A 80 0.63 0.10 -14.78
C LEU A 80 -0.40 0.47 -15.85
N HIS A 81 -1.54 -0.21 -15.83
CA HIS A 81 -2.71 0.28 -16.55
C HIS A 81 -3.25 1.52 -15.82
N PRO A 82 -3.35 2.69 -16.48
CA PRO A 82 -3.84 3.93 -15.87
C PRO A 82 -5.34 3.93 -15.49
N GLU A 83 -6.01 2.76 -15.45
CA GLU A 83 -7.48 2.66 -15.33
C GLU A 83 -7.97 1.84 -14.12
N LYS A 84 -7.12 1.37 -13.20
CA LYS A 84 -7.56 0.50 -12.08
C LYS A 84 -7.31 1.06 -10.67
N VAL A 85 -7.42 2.37 -10.48
CA VAL A 85 -7.40 3.00 -9.14
C VAL A 85 -8.82 3.23 -8.58
N ASN A 86 -9.88 2.78 -9.27
CA ASN A 86 -11.26 3.19 -8.93
C ASN A 86 -12.26 2.07 -8.57
N SER A 87 -11.87 0.87 -8.11
CA SER A 87 -12.86 -0.18 -7.80
C SER A 87 -12.55 -1.14 -6.64
N THR A 88 -11.93 -0.69 -5.56
CA THR A 88 -11.86 -1.54 -4.34
C THR A 88 -12.04 -0.77 -3.04
N VAL A 89 -13.04 0.11 -3.02
CA VAL A 89 -13.55 0.73 -1.78
C VAL A 89 -15.08 0.67 -1.73
N GLU A 90 -15.69 -0.47 -2.03
CA GLU A 90 -17.11 -0.73 -1.72
C GLU A 90 -17.37 -2.22 -1.41
N GLU A 91 -16.78 -2.79 -0.34
CA GLU A 91 -17.39 -4.01 0.24
C GLU A 91 -16.97 -4.35 1.70
N PHE A 92 -16.83 -3.37 2.60
CA PHE A 92 -16.71 -3.67 4.04
C PHE A 92 -17.55 -2.72 4.90
N SER A 93 -18.82 -2.57 4.55
CA SER A 93 -19.84 -1.99 5.44
C SER A 93 -21.18 -2.70 5.22
N LYS A 94 -21.19 -3.98 5.59
CA LYS A 94 -22.43 -4.68 5.93
C LYS A 94 -22.05 -5.80 6.90
N GLU A 95 -22.25 -5.55 8.19
CA GLU A 95 -23.14 -6.30 9.08
C GLU A 95 -23.11 -5.68 10.48
#